data_AF-K1YRP0-F1
#
_entry.id   AF-K1YRP0-F1
#
_cell.length_a   1.000
_cell.length_b   1.000
_cell.length_c   1.000
_cell.angle_alpha   90.00
_cell.angle_beta   90.00
_cell.angle_gamma   90.00
#
_symmetry.space_group_name_H-M   'P 1'
#
loop_
_entity.id
_entity.type
_entity.pdbx_description
1 polymer ?
#
loop_
_entity_poly.entity_id
_entity_poly.type
_entity_poly.pdbx_seq_one_letter_code
_entity_poly.pdbx_strand_id
1 'polypeptide(L)' 'MLVPASNYWNVIHGTRPGEATQDEEGKQIMRTLGRNMAWLMKLVEHGRKTIAPPEKEGKIYMNFIR' A
#
# COMPACT_ATOMS: atom_id res chain seq x y z
N MET A 1 7.77 -7.84 -4.69
CA MET A 1 6.92 -6.63 -4.54
C MET A 1 6.59 -6.48 -3.06
N LEU A 2 6.60 -5.26 -2.52
CA LEU A 2 6.21 -5.00 -1.14
C LEU A 2 4.95 -4.14 -1.14
N VAL A 3 3.89 -4.61 -0.50
CA VAL A 3 2.59 -3.93 -0.48
C VAL A 3 2.20 -3.69 0.97
N PRO A 4 2.41 -2.47 1.51
CA PRO A 4 1.87 -2.12 2.81
C PRO A 4 0.35 -2.01 2.73
N ALA A 5 -0.33 -2.50 3.75
CA ALA A 5 -1.78 -2.48 3.87
C ALA A 5 -2.22 -1.67 5.10
N SER A 6 -3.51 -1.38 5.19
CA SER A 6 -4.16 -0.85 6.38
C SER A 6 -5.12 -1.89 6.98
N ASN A 7 -6.23 -1.44 7.57
CA ASN A 7 -7.26 -2.30 8.12
C ASN A 7 -8.00 -3.09 7.03
N TYR A 8 -8.20 -2.48 5.85
CA TYR A 8 -8.75 -3.10 4.64
C TYR A 8 -8.40 -2.22 3.42
N TRP A 9 -9.38 -1.95 2.55
CA TRP A 9 -9.24 -1.14 1.35
C TRP A 9 -8.60 0.22 1.64
N ASN A 10 -7.46 0.48 1.01
CA ASN A 10 -6.66 1.68 1.20
C ASN A 10 -7.27 2.89 0.44
N VAL A 11 -8.43 3.38 0.89
CA VAL A 11 -9.15 4.51 0.27
C VAL A 11 -9.65 5.50 1.31
N ILE A 12 -9.88 6.72 0.85
CA ILE A 12 -10.59 7.80 1.56
C ILE A 12 -11.50 8.49 0.54
N HIS A 13 -12.72 8.85 0.94
CA HIS A 13 -13.74 9.37 0.02
C HIS A 13 -13.98 10.87 0.21
N GLY A 14 -14.15 11.58 -0.90
CA GLY A 14 -14.57 12.99 -0.93
C GLY A 14 -14.76 13.46 -2.37
N THR A 15 -15.89 14.13 -2.65
CA THR A 15 -16.21 14.60 -4.01
C THR A 15 -15.68 16.00 -4.24
N ARG A 16 -15.84 16.88 -3.24
CA ARG A 16 -15.36 18.27 -3.27
C ARG A 16 -14.08 18.44 -2.43
N PRO A 17 -13.26 19.47 -2.72
CA PRO A 17 -12.12 19.81 -1.87
C PRO A 17 -12.54 19.93 -0.40
N GLY A 18 -11.82 19.22 0.47
CA GLY A 18 -12.07 19.20 1.92
C GLY A 18 -13.00 18.08 2.41
N GLU A 19 -13.85 17.49 1.57
CA GLU A 19 -14.78 16.43 2.01
C GLU A 19 -14.06 15.16 2.48
N ALA A 20 -12.89 14.85 1.91
CA ALA A 20 -12.05 13.74 2.38
C ALA A 20 -11.66 13.86 3.86
N THR A 21 -11.64 15.07 4.42
CA THR A 21 -11.34 15.26 5.85
C THR A 21 -12.52 14.92 6.76
N GLN A 22 -13.72 14.73 6.21
CA GLN A 22 -14.94 14.36 6.93
C GLN A 22 -15.14 12.83 6.96
N ASP A 23 -14.44 12.09 6.09
CA ASP A 23 -14.38 10.63 6.12
C ASP A 23 -13.50 10.17 7.30
N GLU A 24 -14.10 10.00 8.47
CA GLU A 24 -13.38 9.63 9.70
C GLU A 24 -12.67 8.27 9.60
N GLU A 25 -13.33 7.30 8.96
CA GLU A 25 -12.78 5.97 8.75
C GLU A 25 -11.64 6.02 7.73
N GLY A 26 -11.85 6.67 6.57
CA GLY A 26 -10.82 6.86 5.56
C GLY A 26 -9.59 7.60 6.11
N LYS A 27 -9.77 8.61 6.97
CA LYS A 27 -8.66 9.24 7.68
C LYS A 27 -7.90 8.26 8.57
N GLN A 28 -8.59 7.37 9.28
CA GLN A 28 -7.95 6.32 10.08
C GLN A 28 -7.17 5.35 9.20
N ILE A 29 -7.77 4.89 8.09
CA ILE A 29 -7.13 4.04 7.09
C ILE A 29 -5.84 4.69 6.58
N MET A 30 -5.88 5.97 6.19
CA MET A 30 -4.70 6.70 5.71
C MET A 30 -3.60 6.82 6.77
N ARG A 31 -3.96 7.07 8.04
CA ARG A 31 -2.99 7.11 9.14
C ARG A 31 -2.32 5.74 9.36
N THR A 32 -3.11 4.66 9.35
CA THR A 32 -2.59 3.29 9.51
C THR A 32 -1.70 2.91 8.34
N LEU A 33 -2.14 3.17 7.11
CA LEU A 33 -1.37 2.91 5.90
C LEU A 33 -0.02 3.63 5.93
N GLY A 34 -0.02 4.92 6.23
CA GLY A 34 1.22 5.72 6.31
C GLY A 34 2.20 5.21 7.37
N ARG A 35 1.70 4.80 8.55
CA ARG A 35 2.54 4.18 9.59
C ARG A 35 3.14 2.86 9.12
N ASN A 36 2.35 2.01 8.46
CA ASN A 36 2.80 0.72 7.96
C ASN A 36 3.81 0.89 6.81
N MET A 37 3.62 1.86 5.92
CA MET A 37 4.60 2.24 4.89
C MET A 37 5.93 2.66 5.53
N ALA A 38 5.90 3.58 6.50
CA ALA A 38 7.09 4.07 7.16
C ALA A 38 7.86 2.96 7.89
N TRP A 39 7.14 2.07 8.58
CA TRP A 39 7.74 0.92 9.24
C TRP A 39 8.36 -0.06 8.24
N LEU A 40 7.64 -0.41 7.16
CA LEU A 40 8.13 -1.31 6.12
C LEU A 40 9.40 -0.78 5.43
N MET A 41 9.46 0.51 5.11
CA MET A 41 10.67 1.13 4.54
C MET A 41 11.87 0.99 5.47
N LYS A 42 11.68 1.20 6.79
CA LYS A 42 12.73 1.00 7.79
C LYS A 42 13.17 -0.46 7.83
N LEU A 43 12.25 -1.41 7.83
CA LEU A 43 12.59 -2.84 7.81
C LEU A 43 13.42 -3.21 6.58
N VAL A 44 13.03 -2.73 5.39
CA VAL A 44 13.79 -2.97 4.15
C VAL A 44 15.18 -2.38 4.24
N GLU A 45 15.31 -1.14 4.72
CA GLU A 45 16.61 -0.50 4.89
C GLU A 45 17.55 -1.30 5.81
N HIS A 46 17.02 -1.84 6.90
CA HIS A 46 17.81 -2.62 7.87
C HIS A 46 18.05 -4.07 7.39
N GLY A 47 17.18 -4.64 6.56
CA GLY A 47 17.27 -6.02 6.07
C GLY A 47 17.98 -6.20 4.72
N ARG A 48 18.07 -5.15 3.88
CA ARG A 48 18.57 -5.29 2.49
C ARG A 48 20.02 -5.78 2.35
N LYS A 49 20.82 -5.67 3.42
CA LYS A 49 22.22 -6.14 3.43
C LYS A 49 22.34 -7.62 3.75
N THR A 50 21.33 -8.21 4.39
CA THR A 50 21.34 -9.59 4.89
C THR A 50 20.38 -10.48 4.11
N ILE A 51 19.27 -9.92 3.63
CA ILE A 51 18.23 -10.64 2.90
C ILE A 51 18.11 -10.00 1.52
N ALA A 52 18.39 -10.80 0.49
CA ALA A 52 18.18 -10.38 -0.89
C ALA A 52 16.68 -10.14 -1.15
N PRO A 53 16.32 -9.11 -1.93
CA PRO A 53 14.94 -8.91 -2.33
C PRO A 53 14.47 -10.10 -3.20
N PRO A 54 13.18 -10.49 -3.11
CA PRO A 54 12.65 -11.52 -3.99
C PRO A 54 12.73 -11.08 -5.45
N GLU A 55 12.99 -12.03 -6.34
CA GLU A 55 13.00 -11.78 -7.78
C GLU A 55 11.65 -11.26 -8.26
N LYS A 56 11.70 -10.37 -9.26
CA LYS A 56 10.48 -9.81 -9.84
C LYS A 56 9.90 -10.82 -10.83
N GLU A 57 8.76 -11.39 -10.48
CA GLU A 57 8.05 -12.30 -11.37
C GLU A 57 7.58 -11.58 -12.64
N GLY A 58 7.78 -12.23 -13.79
CA GLY A 58 7.31 -11.74 -15.07
C GLY A 58 5.78 -11.85 -15.16
N LYS A 59 5.12 -10.80 -15.64
CA LYS A 59 3.66 -10.82 -15.83
C LYS A 59 3.30 -11.75 -16.99
N ILE A 60 2.50 -12.79 -16.71
CA ILE A 60 1.86 -13.62 -17.73
C ILE A 60 0.54 -12.97 -18.13
N TYR A 61 0.41 -12.61 -19.41
CA TYR A 61 -0.84 -12.07 -19.94
C TYR A 61 -1.73 -13.22 -20.39
N MET A 62 -2.99 -13.21 -19.93
CA MET A 62 -4.02 -14.16 -20.37
C MET A 62 -5.09 -13.40 -21.16
N ASN A 63 -5.33 -13.81 -22.41
CA ASN A 63 -6.43 -13.32 -23.22
C ASN A 63 -7.58 -14.34 -23.17
N PHE A 64 -8.78 -13.88 -22.81
CA PHE A 64 -9.99 -14.70 -22.75
C PHE A 64 -10.80 -14.67 -24.05
N ILE A 65 -10.46 -13.78 -24.98
CA ILE A 65 -11.00 -13.73 -26.34
C ILE A 65 -10.06 -14.55 -27.23
N ARG A 66 -10.63 -15.49 -28.00
CA ARG A 66 -9.92 -16.36 -28.93
C ARG A 66 -10.37 -16.10 -30.36
#